data_AF-A0A9Q3IWU2-F1
#
_entry.id   AF-A0A9Q3IWU2-F1
#
_cell.length_a   1.000
_cell.length_b   1.000
_cell.length_c   1.000
_cell.angle_alpha   90.00
_cell.angle_beta   90.00
_cell.angle_gamma   90.00
#
_symmetry.space_group_name_H-M   'P 1'
#
loop_
_entity.id
_entity.type
_entity.pdbx_description
1 polymer ?
#
loop_
_entity_poly.entity_id
_entity_poly.type
_entity_poly.pdbx_seq_one_letter_code
_entity_poly.pdbx_strand_id
1 'polypeptide(L)'
;MDWVTGLVPGGRENFNSFLIMLDRFSKILRCLPCHKEDTAMDTALLFWNNIISTCGVPKIIISDRDLKFTSEFCTNLYDMLGTKLSFSTAYHP
;
A
#
# COMPACT_ATOMS: atom_id res chain seq x y z
N MET A 1 2.15 4.11 -4.25
CA MET A 1 1.14 3.40 -3.49
C MET A 1 0.32 4.46 -2.80
N ASP A 2 -1.00 4.29 -2.83
CA ASP A 2 -1.94 5.32 -2.39
C ASP A 2 -3.27 4.65 -2.00
N TRP A 3 -4.07 5.31 -1.17
CA TRP A 3 -5.41 4.85 -0.83
C TRP A 3 -6.48 5.73 -1.44
N VAL A 4 -7.43 5.10 -2.12
CA VAL A 4 -8.71 5.73 -2.43
C VAL A 4 -9.68 5.34 -1.32
N THR A 5 -10.03 6.31 -0.48
CA THR A 5 -10.93 6.12 0.66
C THR A 5 -12.26 6.83 0.45
N GLY A 6 -13.23 6.58 1.34
CA GLY A 6 -14.54 7.26 1.31
C GLY A 6 -15.53 6.66 0.31
N LEU A 7 -15.31 5.39 -0.08
CA LEU A 7 -16.25 4.66 -0.92
C LEU A 7 -17.43 4.18 -0.09
N VAL A 8 -18.60 4.08 -0.72
CA VAL A 8 -19.75 3.43 -0.09
C VAL A 8 -19.38 1.96 0.15
N PRO A 9 -19.53 1.42 1.38
CA PRO A 9 -19.22 0.03 1.66
C PRO A 9 -19.94 -0.91 0.70
N GLY A 10 -19.21 -1.85 0.11
CA GLY A 10 -19.74 -2.71 -0.94
C GLY A 10 -19.21 -4.14 -0.90
N GLY A 11 -19.98 -5.05 -1.52
CA GLY A 11 -19.68 -6.47 -1.59
C GLY A 11 -19.93 -7.22 -0.27
N ARG A 12 -19.57 -8.50 -0.24
CA ARG A 12 -19.78 -9.38 0.93
C ARG A 12 -19.01 -8.92 2.17
N GLU A 13 -17.82 -8.37 1.96
CA GLU A 13 -16.88 -7.97 3.03
C GLU A 13 -17.01 -6.47 3.40
N ASN A 14 -17.96 -5.74 2.79
CA ASN A 14 -18.20 -4.31 3.04
C ASN A 14 -16.94 -3.43 2.89
N PHE A 15 -16.11 -3.70 1.90
CA PHE A 15 -14.92 -2.88 1.62
C PHE A 15 -15.33 -1.44 1.30
N ASN A 16 -14.60 -0.49 1.88
CA ASN A 16 -14.89 0.95 1.79
C ASN A 16 -13.71 1.77 1.21
N SER A 17 -12.62 1.09 0.82
CA SER A 17 -11.41 1.70 0.28
C SER A 17 -10.72 0.78 -0.73
N PHE A 18 -9.82 1.35 -1.53
CA PHE A 18 -8.89 0.61 -2.37
C PHE A 18 -7.45 1.00 -2.05
N LEU A 19 -6.58 0.01 -1.88
CA LEU A 19 -5.14 0.19 -1.94
C LEU A 19 -4.69 0.11 -3.41
N ILE A 20 -4.08 1.18 -3.90
CA ILE A 20 -3.67 1.32 -5.28
C ILE A 20 -2.15 1.26 -5.41
N MET A 21 -1.69 0.44 -6.34
CA MET A 21 -0.29 0.25 -6.63
C MET A 21 -0.05 0.25 -8.13
N LEU A 22 0.77 1.20 -8.57
CA LEU A 22 1.23 1.28 -9.94
C LEU A 22 2.67 0.80 -10.02
N ASP A 23 2.93 -0.25 -10.80
CA ASP A 23 4.29 -0.56 -11.18
C ASP A 23 4.78 0.46 -12.21
N ARG A 24 5.83 1.21 -11.85
CA ARG A 24 6.37 2.27 -12.71
C ARG A 24 7.07 1.73 -13.96
N PHE A 25 7.51 0.47 -13.95
CA PHE A 25 8.14 -0.17 -15.11
C PHE A 25 7.10 -0.65 -16.11
N SER A 26 6.25 -1.61 -15.73
CA SER A 26 5.25 -2.20 -16.63
C SER A 26 4.02 -1.32 -16.86
N LYS A 27 3.81 -0.28 -16.04
CA LYS A 27 2.60 0.55 -15.99
C LYS A 27 1.34 -0.23 -15.60
N ILE A 28 1.48 -1.44 -15.06
CA ILE A 28 0.35 -2.21 -14.55
C ILE A 28 -0.12 -1.60 -13.24
N LEU A 29 -1.43 -1.30 -13.20
CA LEU A 29 -2.14 -0.84 -12.02
C LEU A 29 -2.79 -2.03 -11.32
N ARG A 30 -2.57 -2.15 -10.01
CA ARG A 30 -3.27 -3.09 -9.14
C ARG A 30 -4.09 -2.30 -8.12
N CYS A 31 -5.38 -2.59 -8.07
CA CYS A 31 -6.31 -2.02 -7.10
C CYS A 31 -6.81 -3.17 -6.21
N LEU A 32 -6.48 -3.12 -4.93
CA LEU A 32 -6.85 -4.15 -3.97
C LEU A 32 -7.94 -3.59 -3.04
N PRO A 33 -9.12 -4.22 -2.96
CA PRO A 33 -10.16 -3.77 -2.05
C PRO A 33 -9.70 -3.96 -0.61
N CYS A 34 -9.95 -2.96 0.22
CA CYS A 34 -9.49 -2.92 1.60
C CYS A 34 -10.42 -2.06 2.45
N HIS A 35 -10.15 -1.97 3.75
CA HIS A 35 -10.87 -1.08 4.65
C HIS A 35 -10.01 0.15 4.96
N LYS A 36 -10.66 1.29 5.14
CA LYS A 36 -9.99 2.53 5.55
C LYS A 36 -9.31 2.34 6.91
N GLU A 37 -9.95 1.56 7.76
CA GLU A 37 -9.56 1.22 9.12
C GLU A 37 -8.43 0.19 9.19
N ASP A 38 -8.02 -0.38 8.06
CA ASP A 38 -6.94 -1.38 8.00
C ASP A 38 -5.66 -0.84 8.66
N THR A 39 -5.08 -1.66 9.51
CA THR A 39 -3.83 -1.33 10.20
C THR A 39 -2.64 -1.41 9.25
N ALA A 40 -1.47 -0.98 9.74
CA ALA A 40 -0.21 -1.17 9.02
C ALA A 40 0.08 -2.66 8.76
N MET A 41 -0.30 -3.54 9.69
CA MET A 41 -0.11 -4.99 9.55
C MET A 41 -1.04 -5.58 8.49
N ASP A 42 -2.33 -5.20 8.49
CA ASP A 42 -3.29 -5.65 7.48
C ASP A 42 -2.85 -5.22 6.09
N THR A 43 -2.37 -3.98 5.98
CA THR A 43 -1.79 -3.44 4.74
C THR A 43 -0.57 -4.25 4.28
N ALA A 44 0.35 -4.57 5.20
CA ALA A 44 1.54 -5.36 4.88
C ALA A 44 1.18 -6.78 4.40
N LEU A 45 0.19 -7.41 5.02
CA LEU A 45 -0.32 -8.73 4.59
C LEU A 45 -0.99 -8.64 3.21
N LEU A 46 -1.81 -7.62 2.98
CA LEU A 46 -2.45 -7.37 1.69
C LEU A 46 -1.40 -7.18 0.59
N PHE A 47 -0.35 -6.41 0.88
CA PHE A 47 0.79 -6.19 -0.01
C PHE A 47 1.57 -7.48 -0.29
N TRP A 48 1.89 -8.24 0.75
CA TRP A 48 2.63 -9.49 0.64
C TRP A 48 1.92 -10.51 -0.26
N ASN A 49 0.64 -10.73 0.02
CA ASN A 49 -0.16 -11.77 -0.64
C ASN A 49 -0.43 -11.45 -2.11
N ASN A 50 -0.54 -10.18 -2.49
CA ASN A 50 -0.97 -9.78 -3.83
C ASN A 50 0.14 -9.22 -4.72
N ILE A 51 1.24 -8.75 -4.13
CA ILE A 51 2.31 -8.05 -4.86
C ILE A 51 3.60 -8.82 -4.77
N ILE A 52 4.11 -9.05 -3.56
CA ILE A 52 5.39 -9.74 -3.39
C ILE A 52 5.32 -11.16 -3.95
N SER A 53 4.20 -11.86 -3.73
CA SER A 53 3.95 -13.20 -4.30
C SER A 53 4.00 -13.25 -5.82
N THR A 54 3.64 -12.16 -6.51
CA THR A 54 3.44 -12.16 -7.97
C THR A 54 4.56 -11.44 -8.73
N CYS A 55 5.12 -10.38 -8.15
CA CYS A 55 6.11 -9.50 -8.77
C CYS A 55 7.49 -9.57 -8.08
N GLY A 56 7.58 -10.23 -6.93
CA GLY A 56 8.75 -10.18 -6.06
C GLY A 56 8.80 -8.91 -5.19
N VAL A 57 9.85 -8.79 -4.39
CA VAL A 57 10.05 -7.65 -3.48
C VAL A 57 10.47 -6.40 -4.28
N PRO A 58 9.73 -5.28 -4.18
CA PRO A 58 10.10 -4.05 -4.87
C PRO A 58 11.37 -3.44 -4.27
N LYS A 59 12.19 -2.78 -5.08
CA LYS A 59 13.36 -2.04 -4.57
C LYS A 59 12.98 -0.73 -3.91
N ILE A 60 11.93 -0.07 -4.41
CA ILE A 60 11.49 1.24 -3.95
C ILE A 60 9.97 1.26 -3.92
N ILE A 61 9.39 1.68 -2.80
CA ILE A 61 7.97 2.02 -2.69
C ILE A 61 7.89 3.53 -2.54
N ILE A 62 7.15 4.17 -3.46
CA ILE A 62 6.80 5.58 -3.36
C ILE A 62 5.39 5.64 -2.82
N SER A 63 5.18 6.33 -1.70
CA SER A 63 3.86 6.58 -1.12
C SER A 63 3.76 8.01 -0.64
N ASP A 64 2.54 8.45 -0.36
CA ASP A 64 2.29 9.58 0.52
C ASP A 64 2.73 9.29 1.98
N ARG A 65 2.52 10.26 2.87
CA ARG A 65 2.92 10.18 4.29
C ARG A 65 1.86 9.53 5.18
N ASP A 66 1.08 8.60 4.66
CA ASP A 66 0.09 7.87 5.48
C ASP A 66 0.78 7.17 6.66
N LEU A 67 0.13 7.20 7.83
CA LEU A 67 0.55 6.51 9.06
C LEU A 67 0.82 5.03 8.83
N LYS A 68 0.09 4.41 7.89
CA LYS A 68 0.28 3.00 7.51
C LYS A 68 1.69 2.74 6.96
N PHE A 69 2.33 3.68 6.27
CA PHE A 69 3.71 3.51 5.79
C PHE A 69 4.78 4.19 6.66
N THR A 70 4.40 5.23 7.40
CA THR A 70 5.32 5.93 8.30
C THR A 70 5.42 5.29 9.69
N SER A 71 4.60 4.28 9.99
CA SER A 71 4.73 3.48 11.21
C SER A 71 6.10 2.81 11.34
N GLU A 72 6.55 2.65 12.58
CA GLU A 72 7.80 1.94 12.90
C GLU A 72 7.76 0.50 12.37
N PHE A 73 6.61 -0.17 12.51
CA PHE A 73 6.38 -1.51 11.98
C PHE A 73 6.68 -1.59 10.47
N CYS A 74 6.05 -0.74 9.67
CA CYS A 74 6.25 -0.78 8.22
C CYS A 74 7.67 -0.36 7.84
N THR A 75 8.23 0.66 8.49
CA THR A 75 9.60 1.10 8.21
C THR A 75 10.59 -0.04 8.43
N ASN A 76 10.50 -0.73 9.58
CA ASN A 76 11.37 -1.87 9.90
C ASN A 76 11.12 -3.07 8.97
N LEU A 77 9.86 -3.36 8.64
CA LEU A 77 9.51 -4.45 7.73
C LEU A 77 10.14 -4.24 6.35
N TYR A 78 10.00 -3.05 5.76
CA TYR A 78 10.54 -2.78 4.44
C TYR A 78 12.07 -2.65 4.44
N ASP A 79 12.68 -2.18 5.53
CA ASP A 79 14.14 -2.21 5.70
C ASP A 79 14.68 -3.65 5.72
N MET A 80 14.05 -4.56 6.47
CA MET A 80 14.39 -5.99 6.47
C MET A 80 14.23 -6.64 5.09
N LEU A 81 13.26 -6.18 4.30
CA LEU A 81 13.06 -6.64 2.91
C LEU A 81 14.01 -5.97 1.91
N GLY A 82 14.89 -5.06 2.33
CA GLY A 82 15.77 -4.30 1.45
C GLY A 82 15.01 -3.34 0.51
N THR A 83 13.80 -2.95 0.91
CA THR A 83 12.92 -2.04 0.17
C THR A 83 13.06 -0.62 0.70
N LYS A 84 13.41 0.33 -0.17
CA LYS A 84 13.47 1.74 0.21
C LYS A 84 12.08 2.38 0.18
N LEU A 85 11.62 2.91 1.31
CA LEU A 85 10.45 3.79 1.35
C LEU A 85 10.82 5.21 0.94
N SER A 86 10.04 5.81 0.04
CA SER A 86 10.23 7.18 -0.44
C SER A 86 8.90 7.92 -0.34
N PHE A 87 8.83 8.90 0.54
CA PHE A 87 7.60 9.64 0.80
C PHE A 87 7.49 10.91 -0.06
N SER A 88 6.33 11.16 -0.64
CA SER A 88 6.05 12.44 -1.29
C SER A 88 6.01 13.59 -0.27
N THR A 89 6.20 14.81 -0.76
CA THR A 89 6.08 16.02 0.05
C THR A 89 4.63 16.25 0.44
N ALA A 90 4.38 16.67 1.68
CA ALA A 90 3.04 16.98 2.14
C ALA A 90 2.38 18.05 1.25
N TYR A 91 1.07 17.88 0.99
CA TYR A 91 0.23 18.82 0.22
C TYR A 91 0.70 19.10 -1.22
N HIS A 92 1.55 18.25 -1.79
CA HIS A 92 1.99 18.33 -3.20
C HIS A 92 1.82 16.95 -3.84
N PRO A 93 0.59 16.60 -4.29
CA PRO A 93 0.27 15.34 -4.94
C PRO A 93 1.04 15.15 -6.26
#